data_AF-A0A496W8Y9-F1
#
_entry.id   AF-A0A496W8Y9-F1
#
_cell.length_a   1.000
_cell.length_b   1.000
_cell.length_c   1.000
_cell.angle_alpha   90.00
_cell.angle_beta   90.00
_cell.angle_gamma   90.00
#
_symmetry.space_group_name_H-M   'P 1'
#
loop_
_entity.id
_entity.type
_entity.pdbx_description
1 polymer ?
#
loop_
_entity_poly.entity_id
_entity_poly.type
_entity_poly.pdbx_seq_one_letter_code
_entity_poly.pdbx_strand_id
1 'polypeptide(L)'
;MLNFDLMDTVAGKQVYDMGLQKGVINDAQEMVIEVLDARFGMVPNEVVETIQTISERDVLKNLHRQATLCPDNIHFKEILSKTTEE
;
A
#
# COMPACT_ATOMS: atom_id res chain seq x y z
N MET A 1 18.73 15.23 -36.34
CA MET A 1 17.53 14.78 -35.60
C MET A 1 17.74 15.23 -34.16
N LEU A 2 16.86 16.06 -33.61
CA LEU A 2 16.95 16.45 -32.19
C LEU A 2 16.60 15.21 -31.36
N ASN A 3 17.53 14.72 -30.54
CA ASN A 3 17.22 13.72 -29.52
C ASN A 3 16.43 14.45 -28.43
N PHE A 4 15.11 14.29 -28.45
CA PHE A 4 14.23 14.78 -27.40
C PHE A 4 14.18 13.73 -26.30
N ASP A 5 14.88 13.98 -25.19
CA ASP A 5 14.72 13.18 -23.98
C ASP A 5 13.52 13.70 -23.19
N LEU A 6 12.54 12.84 -22.95
CA LEU A 6 11.37 13.18 -22.14
C LEU A 6 11.78 13.61 -20.72
N MET A 7 12.86 13.04 -20.17
CA MET A 7 13.35 13.35 -18.83
C MET A 7 13.97 14.74 -18.69
N ASP A 8 14.34 15.37 -19.81
CA ASP A 8 14.79 16.76 -19.81
C ASP A 8 13.63 17.74 -19.62
N THR A 9 12.38 17.27 -19.77
CA THR A 9 11.19 18.09 -19.58
C THR A 9 10.64 18.01 -18.16
N VAL A 10 9.95 19.08 -17.73
CA VAL A 10 9.21 19.09 -16.46
C VAL A 10 8.14 17.99 -16.44
N ALA A 11 7.46 17.75 -17.56
CA ALA A 11 6.42 16.72 -17.66
C ALA A 11 6.99 15.30 -17.47
N GLY A 12 8.14 14.99 -18.07
CA GLY A 12 8.79 13.70 -17.90
C GLY A 12 9.21 13.43 -16.45
N LYS A 13 9.82 14.43 -15.80
CA LYS A 13 10.18 14.35 -14.37
C LYS A 13 8.94 14.11 -13.49
N GLN A 14 7.85 14.85 -13.73
CA GLN A 14 6.61 14.68 -12.99
C GLN A 14 6.02 13.28 -13.14
N VAL A 15 5.95 12.75 -14.36
CA VAL A 15 5.44 11.38 -14.61
C VAL A 15 6.32 10.34 -13.92
N TYR A 16 7.64 10.52 -13.97
CA TYR A 16 8.58 9.64 -13.27
C TYR A 16 8.37 9.66 -11.75
N ASP A 17 8.30 10.85 -11.15
CA ASP A 17 8.09 11.01 -9.71
C ASP A 17 6.74 10.43 -9.26
N MET A 18 5.68 10.64 -10.05
CA MET A 18 4.36 10.03 -9.80
C MET A 18 4.42 8.50 -9.86
N GLY A 19 5.16 7.94 -10.82
CA GLY A 19 5.37 6.51 -10.95
C GLY A 19 6.12 5.93 -9.76
N LEU A 20 7.17 6.61 -9.31
CA LEU A 20 7.93 6.23 -8.12
C LEU A 20 7.07 6.28 -6.86
N GLN A 21 6.30 7.35 -6.67
CA GLN A 21 5.40 7.48 -5.53
C GLN A 21 4.34 6.37 -5.53
N LYS A 22 3.74 6.08 -6.70
CA LYS A 22 2.77 4.98 -6.84
C LYS A 22 3.40 3.63 -6.53
N GLY A 23 4.62 3.37 -6.99
CA GLY A 23 5.35 2.14 -6.69
C GLY A 23 5.58 1.95 -5.19
N VAL A 24 5.97 3.02 -4.47
CA VAL A 24 6.17 2.99 -3.02
C VAL A 24 4.87 2.70 -2.25
N ILE A 25 3.73 3.21 -2.72
CA ILE A 25 2.43 2.91 -2.11
C ILE A 25 2.01 1.48 -2.39
N ASN A 26 2.12 1.02 -3.64
CA ASN A 26 1.76 -0.34 -4.03
C ASN A 26 2.57 -1.38 -3.24
N ASP A 27 3.88 -1.18 -3.10
CA ASP A 27 4.76 -2.04 -2.29
C ASP A 27 4.31 -2.07 -0.83
N ALA A 28 3.99 -0.92 -0.23
CA ALA A 28 3.51 -0.87 1.14
C ALA A 28 2.15 -1.58 1.33
N GLN A 29 1.25 -1.52 0.34
CA GLN A 29 -0.02 -2.27 0.34
C GLN A 29 0.24 -3.78 0.25
N GLU A 30 1.11 -4.21 -0.67
CA GLU A 30 1.49 -5.60 -0.87
C GLU A 30 2.11 -6.20 0.40
N MET A 31 3.00 -5.46 1.07
CA MET A 31 3.61 -5.90 2.33
C MET A 31 2.58 -6.16 3.44
N VAL A 32 1.52 -5.36 3.54
CA VAL A 32 0.43 -5.61 4.50
C VAL A 32 -0.33 -6.89 4.15
N ILE A 33 -0.60 -7.11 2.86
CA ILE A 33 -1.33 -8.30 2.40
C ILE A 33 -0.49 -9.57 2.62
N GLU A 34 0.81 -9.52 2.29
CA GLU A 34 1.75 -10.63 2.43
C GLU A 34 1.86 -11.10 3.88
N VAL A 35 1.98 -10.17 4.85
CA VAL A 35 2.06 -10.56 6.26
C VAL A 35 0.76 -11.17 6.77
N LEU A 36 -0.40 -10.73 6.26
CA LEU A 36 -1.69 -11.33 6.62
C LEU A 36 -1.82 -12.74 6.05
N ASP A 37 -1.41 -12.96 4.80
CA ASP A 37 -1.40 -14.28 4.18
C ASP A 37 -0.44 -15.22 4.91
N ALA A 38 0.77 -14.75 5.23
CA ALA A 38 1.77 -15.54 5.95
C ALA A 38 1.33 -15.95 7.36
N ARG A 39 0.57 -15.10 8.07
CA ARG A 39 0.15 -15.35 9.46
C ARG A 39 -1.18 -16.09 9.57
N PHE A 40 -2.12 -15.75 8.70
CA PHE A 40 -3.50 -16.17 8.84
C PHE A 40 -4.03 -16.95 7.64
N GLY A 41 -3.22 -17.14 6.59
CA GLY A 41 -3.61 -17.72 5.31
C GLY A 41 -4.41 -16.75 4.45
N MET A 42 -5.02 -17.30 3.39
CA MET A 42 -5.67 -16.55 2.32
C MET A 42 -6.46 -15.33 2.81
N VAL A 43 -6.00 -14.14 2.40
CA VAL A 43 -6.63 -12.87 2.75
C VAL A 43 -7.94 -12.69 1.97
N PRO A 44 -9.08 -12.40 2.63
CA PRO A 44 -10.33 -12.14 1.93
C PRO A 44 -10.22 -10.94 0.99
N ASN A 45 -10.81 -11.03 -0.22
CA ASN A 45 -10.75 -9.97 -1.22
C ASN A 45 -11.22 -8.60 -0.69
N GLU A 46 -12.25 -8.57 0.15
CA GLU A 46 -12.74 -7.34 0.80
C GLU A 46 -11.63 -6.61 1.59
N VAL A 47 -10.79 -7.38 2.29
CA VAL A 47 -9.66 -6.83 3.06
C VAL A 47 -8.58 -6.30 2.12
N VAL A 48 -8.29 -7.05 1.04
CA VAL A 48 -7.33 -6.63 0.00
C VAL A 48 -7.78 -5.33 -0.66
N GLU A 49 -9.03 -5.25 -1.10
CA GLU A 49 -9.60 -4.06 -1.73
C GLU A 49 -9.54 -2.86 -0.78
N THR A 50 -9.87 -3.07 0.50
CA THR A 50 -9.80 -2.02 1.54
C THR A 50 -8.37 -1.53 1.76
N ILE A 51 -7.37 -2.42 1.80
CA ILE A 51 -5.96 -2.00 1.92
C ILE A 51 -5.51 -1.23 0.68
N GLN A 52 -5.97 -1.62 -0.51
CA GLN A 52 -5.61 -1.01 -1.79
C GLN A 52 -6.19 0.40 -1.97
N THR A 53 -7.23 0.80 -1.21
CA THR A 53 -7.72 2.19 -1.22
C THR A 53 -6.84 3.13 -0.41
N ILE A 54 -5.98 2.63 0.47
CA ILE A 54 -5.14 3.44 1.34
C ILE A 54 -3.93 3.96 0.56
N SER A 55 -3.88 5.26 0.31
CA SER A 55 -2.78 5.93 -0.39
C SER A 55 -1.71 6.54 0.54
N GLU A 56 -1.88 6.42 1.85
CA GLU A 56 -0.98 6.97 2.85
C GLU A 56 0.04 5.92 3.32
N ARG A 57 1.30 6.11 2.94
CA ARG A 57 2.38 5.17 3.24
C ARG A 57 2.56 4.91 4.74
N ASP A 58 2.44 5.94 5.57
CA ASP A 58 2.68 5.79 7.01
C ASP A 58 1.53 5.06 7.71
N VAL A 59 0.30 5.20 7.21
CA VAL A 59 -0.85 4.37 7.60
C VAL A 59 -0.58 2.90 7.26
N LEU A 60 -0.14 2.61 6.03
CA LEU A 60 0.20 1.25 5.59
C LEU A 60 1.33 0.62 6.41
N LYS A 61 2.38 1.39 6.75
CA LYS A 61 3.45 0.90 7.64
C LYS A 61 2.93 0.56 9.04
N ASN A 62 2.02 1.37 9.58
CA ASN A 62 1.41 1.09 10.87
C ASN A 62 0.55 -0.17 10.78
N LEU A 63 -0.27 -0.31 9.74
CA LEU A 63 -1.05 -1.52 9.49
C LEU A 63 -0.17 -2.76 9.36
N HIS A 64 0.95 -2.69 8.64
CA HIS A 64 1.91 -3.78 8.54
C HIS A 64 2.44 -4.18 9.92
N ARG A 65 2.83 -3.20 10.74
CA ARG A 65 3.25 -3.47 12.13
C ARG A 65 2.14 -4.12 12.94
N GLN A 66 0.92 -3.61 12.88
CA GLN A 66 -0.22 -4.20 13.59
C GLN A 66 -0.53 -5.61 13.12
N ALA A 67 -0.44 -5.87 11.81
CA ALA A 67 -0.59 -7.17 11.20
C ALA A 67 0.48 -8.16 11.65
N THR A 68 1.66 -7.73 12.14
CA THR A 68 2.64 -8.64 12.78
C THR A 68 2.31 -8.96 14.25
N LEU A 69 1.54 -8.10 14.92
CA LEU A 69 1.36 -8.12 16.38
C LEU A 69 -0.02 -8.63 16.81
N CYS A 70 -1.06 -8.44 16.00
CA CYS A 70 -2.43 -8.83 16.34
C CYS A 70 -2.57 -10.36 16.48
N PRO A 71 -3.45 -10.87 17.34
CA PRO A 71 -3.54 -12.32 17.58
C PRO A 71 -4.19 -13.08 16.42
N ASP A 72 -5.12 -12.48 15.70
CA ASP A 72 -5.89 -13.11 14.63
C ASP A 72 -6.45 -12.11 13.60
N ASN A 73 -7.07 -12.66 12.56
CA ASN A 73 -7.74 -11.90 11.50
C ASN A 73 -8.91 -11.04 11.99
N ILE A 74 -9.59 -11.42 13.09
CA ILE A 74 -10.73 -10.67 13.62
C ILE A 74 -10.22 -9.34 14.18
N HIS A 75 -9.18 -9.40 15.02
CA HIS A 75 -8.55 -8.21 15.59
C HIS A 75 -7.93 -7.32 14.52
N PHE A 76 -7.34 -7.91 13.47
CA PHE A 76 -6.83 -7.11 12.36
C PHE A 76 -7.95 -6.35 11.64
N LYS A 77 -9.08 -7.00 11.36
CA LYS A 77 -10.24 -6.36 10.72
C LYS A 77 -10.75 -5.17 11.53
N GLU A 78 -10.83 -5.29 12.86
CA GLU A 78 -11.22 -4.17 13.72
C GLU A 78 -10.26 -2.97 13.63
N ILE A 79 -8.96 -3.23 13.54
CA ILE A 79 -7.94 -2.19 13.36
C ILE A 79 -8.09 -1.53 11.98
N LEU A 80 -8.32 -2.34 10.94
CA LEU A 80 -8.51 -1.86 9.58
C LEU A 80 -9.75 -0.95 9.48
N SER A 81 -10.90 -1.38 10.02
CA SER A 81 -12.13 -0.58 10.01
C SER A 81 -11.93 0.79 10.67
N LYS A 82 -11.28 0.84 11.84
CA LYS A 82 -10.98 2.11 12.53
C LYS A 82 -10.06 3.02 11.72
N THR A 83 -9.15 2.44 10.95
CA THR A 83 -8.20 3.19 10.10
C THR A 83 -8.90 3.80 8.88
N THR A 84 -9.99 3.20 8.40
CA THR A 84 -10.75 3.69 7.23
C THR A 84 -11.97 4.54 7.58
N GLU A 85 -12.32 4.63 8.87
CA GLU A 85 -13.40 5.47 9.40
C GLU A 85 -12.93 6.89 9.81
N GLU A 86 -11.62 7.13 9.85
CA GLU A 86 -10.98 8.46 10.03
C GLU A 86 -10.79 9.16 8.68
#